data_AF-A0A1F9ZR65-F1
#
_entry.id   AF-A0A1F9ZR65-F1
#
_cell.length_a   1.000
_cell.length_b   1.000
_cell.length_c   1.000
_cell.angle_alpha   90.00
_cell.angle_beta   90.00
_cell.angle_gamma   90.00
#
_symmetry.space_group_name_H-M   'P 1'
#
loop_
_entity.id
_entity.type
_entity.pdbx_description
1 polymer ?
#
loop_
_entity_poly.entity_id
_entity_poly.type
_entity_poly.pdbx_seq_one_letter_code
_entity_poly.pdbx_strand_id
1 'polypeptide(L)'
;MKQKTYAILGLGIFGSTIAKTLSEYNCEVIGIDKDISCVERVSEFATQAVQADFTDIDQLRAIGVEDADVAVVATGSRLEESIMAILNLKELGVPYILAKAKNKMYMQILLKIGADKVVRPEKEMGERVAKTLLSRNVIEMVDIDDEYSIMELHSPRNWVGKALIDLDLRTKYGVNILGIRKHPGESLKISPAADYVIEADDQLLVIVQNDEFEKFEYLGKI
;
A
#
# COMPACT_ATOMS: atom_id res chain seq x y z
N MET A 1 11.81 -3.39 -22.54
CA MET A 1 10.55 -2.66 -22.27
C MET A 1 10.90 -1.19 -22.17
N LYS A 2 10.09 -0.28 -22.73
CA LYS A 2 10.33 1.16 -22.58
C LYS A 2 10.23 1.50 -21.09
N GLN A 3 11.22 2.21 -20.56
CA GLN A 3 11.23 2.68 -19.17
C GLN A 3 10.07 3.67 -19.02
N LYS A 4 9.20 3.45 -18.01
CA LYS A 4 8.03 4.30 -17.81
C LYS A 4 8.44 5.61 -17.14
N THR A 5 7.82 6.70 -17.55
CA THR A 5 8.03 8.04 -16.99
C THR A 5 6.88 8.39 -16.05
N TYR A 6 7.20 8.84 -14.83
CA TYR A 6 6.25 9.12 -13.77
C TYR A 6 6.34 10.59 -13.34
N ALA A 7 5.22 11.31 -13.38
CA ALA A 7 5.12 12.66 -12.84
C ALA A 7 4.51 12.62 -11.42
N ILE A 8 5.21 13.15 -10.42
CA ILE A 8 4.76 13.19 -9.02
C ILE A 8 4.47 14.65 -8.65
N LEU A 9 3.18 14.99 -8.56
CA LEU A 9 2.68 16.33 -8.23
C LEU A 9 2.40 16.43 -6.73
N GLY A 10 3.27 17.16 -6.01
CA GLY A 10 3.30 17.25 -4.57
C GLY A 10 4.32 16.28 -3.96
N LEU A 11 5.32 16.82 -3.27
CA LEU A 11 6.49 16.13 -2.71
C LEU A 11 6.49 16.16 -1.17
N GLY A 12 5.30 16.12 -0.58
CA GLY A 12 5.11 15.77 0.83
C GLY A 12 5.51 14.32 1.13
N ILE A 13 5.19 13.81 2.32
CA ILE A 13 5.61 12.46 2.77
C ILE A 13 5.24 11.38 1.75
N PHE A 14 3.97 11.36 1.30
CA PHE A 14 3.47 10.35 0.37
C PHE A 14 4.15 10.44 -1.02
N GLY A 15 4.14 11.63 -1.63
CA GLY A 15 4.71 11.83 -2.97
C GLY A 15 6.22 11.62 -3.02
N SER A 16 6.96 12.15 -2.05
CA SER A 16 8.43 11.94 -1.97
C SER A 16 8.80 10.47 -1.76
N THR A 17 8.00 9.72 -1.00
CA THR A 17 8.23 8.28 -0.80
C THR A 17 7.99 7.51 -2.09
N ILE A 18 6.92 7.82 -2.84
CA ILE A 18 6.68 7.23 -4.16
C ILE A 18 7.83 7.57 -5.12
N ALA A 19 8.24 8.84 -5.18
CA ALA A 19 9.34 9.28 -6.04
C ALA A 19 10.62 8.50 -5.74
N LYS A 20 10.99 8.37 -4.45
CA LYS A 20 12.17 7.63 -4.02
C LYS A 20 12.12 6.17 -4.43
N THR A 21 11.02 5.48 -4.11
CA THR A 21 10.88 4.07 -4.45
C THR A 21 10.92 3.88 -5.96
N LEU A 22 10.22 4.69 -6.76
CA LEU A 22 10.28 4.58 -8.23
C LEU A 22 11.71 4.77 -8.77
N SER A 23 12.45 5.75 -8.22
CA SER A 23 13.86 5.97 -8.58
C SER A 23 14.74 4.76 -8.23
N GLU A 24 14.54 4.10 -7.09
CA GLU A 24 15.29 2.89 -6.69
C GLU A 24 15.08 1.72 -7.68
N TYR A 25 13.94 1.67 -8.35
CA TYR A 25 13.64 0.70 -9.40
C TYR A 25 14.02 1.19 -10.82
N ASN A 26 14.88 2.21 -10.91
CA ASN A 26 15.32 2.83 -12.17
C ASN A 26 14.13 3.25 -13.05
N CYS A 27 13.10 3.89 -12.49
CA CYS A 27 12.07 4.57 -13.28
C CYS A 27 12.47 6.03 -13.53
N GLU A 28 11.97 6.64 -14.61
CA GLU A 28 12.13 8.08 -14.81
C GLU A 28 11.10 8.83 -13.97
N VAL A 29 11.56 9.77 -13.14
CA VAL A 29 10.70 10.47 -12.17
C VAL A 29 10.85 11.98 -12.32
N ILE A 30 9.72 12.65 -12.59
CA ILE A 30 9.58 14.10 -12.58
C ILE A 30 8.86 14.50 -11.29
N GLY A 31 9.58 15.04 -10.31
CA GLY A 31 9.02 15.55 -9.06
C GLY A 31 8.69 17.03 -9.14
N ILE A 32 7.47 17.42 -8.73
CA ILE A 32 7.00 18.81 -8.79
C ILE A 32 6.38 19.22 -7.45
N ASP A 33 6.83 20.32 -6.86
CA ASP A 33 6.20 20.94 -5.69
C ASP A 33 6.36 22.46 -5.71
N LYS A 34 5.50 23.20 -5.00
CA LYS A 34 5.63 24.67 -4.85
C LYS A 34 6.70 25.04 -3.83
N ASP A 35 6.93 24.16 -2.86
CA ASP A 35 7.92 24.35 -1.79
C ASP A 35 9.28 23.82 -2.25
N ILE A 36 10.25 24.73 -2.38
CA ILE A 36 11.62 24.42 -2.79
C ILE A 36 12.28 23.39 -1.86
N SER A 37 11.96 23.41 -0.56
CA SER A 37 12.53 22.45 0.40
C SER A 37 12.07 21.02 0.11
N CYS A 38 10.86 20.83 -0.41
CA CYS A 38 10.37 19.53 -0.83
C CYS A 38 11.07 19.04 -2.11
N VAL A 39 11.37 19.96 -3.04
CA VAL A 39 12.09 19.70 -4.30
C VAL A 39 13.54 19.28 -4.03
N GLU A 40 14.25 20.02 -3.18
CA GLU A 40 15.65 19.72 -2.81
C GLU A 40 15.79 18.33 -2.18
N ARG A 41 14.81 17.88 -1.38
CA ARG A 41 14.83 16.52 -0.78
C ARG A 41 14.79 15.40 -1.81
N VAL A 42 14.21 15.63 -2.98
CA VAL A 42 14.06 14.59 -4.01
C VAL A 42 15.05 14.74 -5.16
N SER A 43 15.70 15.90 -5.31
CA SER A 43 16.64 16.16 -6.41
C SER A 43 17.86 15.24 -6.42
N GLU A 44 18.19 14.59 -5.30
CA GLU A 44 19.29 13.63 -5.22
C GLU A 44 19.01 12.31 -5.97
N PHE A 45 17.74 11.96 -6.18
CA PHE A 45 17.36 10.66 -6.75
C PHE A 45 16.30 10.73 -7.86
N ALA A 46 15.52 11.81 -7.96
CA ALA A 46 14.59 12.00 -9.07
C ALA A 46 15.35 12.35 -10.36
N THR A 47 14.85 11.91 -11.52
CA THR A 47 15.42 12.27 -12.82
C THR A 47 15.35 13.79 -13.04
N GLN A 48 14.24 14.39 -12.61
CA GLN A 48 14.02 15.83 -12.65
C GLN A 48 13.20 16.24 -11.42
N ALA A 49 13.61 17.31 -10.75
CA ALA A 49 12.88 17.90 -9.63
C ALA A 49 12.71 19.40 -9.89
N VAL A 50 11.47 19.89 -9.90
CA VAL A 50 11.16 21.28 -10.30
C VAL A 50 10.27 21.93 -9.25
N GLN A 51 10.63 23.16 -8.88
CA GLN A 51 9.74 24.04 -8.13
C GLN A 51 8.72 24.67 -9.07
N ALA A 52 7.44 24.26 -8.98
CA ALA A 52 6.38 24.79 -9.83
C ALA A 52 4.99 24.63 -9.22
N ASP A 53 4.05 25.46 -9.69
CA ASP A 53 2.64 25.33 -9.38
C ASP A 53 1.96 24.37 -10.36
N PHE A 54 1.72 23.13 -9.94
CA PHE A 54 1.05 22.13 -10.78
C PHE A 54 -0.44 22.43 -11.05
N THR A 55 -1.00 23.51 -10.51
CA THR A 55 -2.33 24.00 -10.90
C THR A 55 -2.27 24.89 -12.15
N ASP A 56 -1.08 25.29 -12.57
CA ASP A 56 -0.80 26.03 -13.79
C ASP A 56 -0.36 25.05 -14.90
N ILE A 57 -1.21 24.91 -15.93
CA ILE A 57 -0.95 23.98 -17.04
C ILE A 57 0.27 24.37 -17.87
N ASP A 58 0.57 25.66 -17.99
CA ASP A 58 1.70 26.12 -18.81
C ASP A 58 3.02 25.75 -18.14
N GLN A 59 3.07 25.77 -16.80
CA GLN A 59 4.21 25.25 -16.04
C GLN A 59 4.37 23.74 -16.21
N LEU A 60 3.28 22.96 -16.13
CA LEU A 60 3.34 21.51 -16.36
C LEU A 60 3.81 21.16 -17.78
N ARG A 61 3.36 21.93 -18.78
CA ARG A 61 3.78 21.78 -20.17
C ARG A 61 5.26 22.11 -20.35
N ALA A 62 5.73 23.22 -19.78
CA ALA A 62 7.14 23.62 -19.84
C ALA A 62 8.09 22.59 -19.20
N ILE A 63 7.59 21.83 -18.21
CA ILE A 63 8.33 20.76 -17.53
C ILE A 63 8.35 19.45 -18.34
N GLY A 64 7.42 19.27 -19.30
CA GLY A 64 7.30 18.04 -20.10
C GLY A 64 6.42 16.96 -19.45
N VAL A 65 5.44 17.35 -18.62
CA VAL A 65 4.55 16.38 -17.93
C VAL A 65 3.67 15.58 -18.91
N GLU A 66 3.42 16.11 -20.10
CA GLU A 66 2.68 15.43 -21.19
C GLU A 66 3.34 14.13 -21.67
N ASP A 67 4.66 13.98 -21.49
CA ASP A 67 5.39 12.76 -21.83
C ASP A 67 5.29 11.66 -20.75
N ALA A 68 4.66 11.95 -19.60
CA ALA A 68 4.53 10.98 -18.51
C ALA A 68 3.50 9.89 -18.84
N ASP A 69 3.85 8.63 -18.61
CA ASP A 69 2.93 7.50 -18.72
C ASP A 69 1.94 7.46 -17.54
N VAL A 70 2.38 7.95 -16.38
CA VAL A 70 1.63 7.94 -15.12
C VAL A 70 1.85 9.26 -14.38
N ALA A 71 0.78 9.86 -13.90
CA ALA A 71 0.86 10.98 -12.96
C ALA A 71 0.26 10.62 -11.60
N VAL A 72 0.93 11.06 -10.53
CA VAL A 72 0.50 10.93 -9.15
C VAL A 72 0.21 12.30 -8.58
N VAL A 73 -1.06 12.60 -8.29
CA VAL A 73 -1.48 13.80 -7.56
C VAL A 73 -1.43 13.47 -6.08
N ALA A 74 -0.30 13.80 -5.43
CA ALA A 74 0.00 13.46 -4.05
C ALA A 74 -0.40 14.55 -3.04
N THR A 75 -0.88 15.70 -3.50
CA THR A 75 -1.63 16.63 -2.64
C THR A 75 -3.01 16.05 -2.32
N GLY A 76 -3.47 16.20 -1.08
CA GLY A 76 -4.76 15.63 -0.65
C GLY A 76 -5.53 16.48 0.35
N SER A 77 -4.89 17.48 0.97
CA SER A 77 -5.54 18.42 1.89
C SER A 77 -6.25 19.56 1.17
N ARG A 78 -5.79 19.94 -0.02
CA ARG A 78 -6.32 21.02 -0.85
C ARG A 78 -7.06 20.42 -2.04
N LEU A 79 -8.38 20.36 -1.93
CA LEU A 79 -9.22 19.70 -2.95
C LEU A 79 -9.12 20.44 -4.29
N GLU A 80 -9.14 21.77 -4.24
CA GLU A 80 -9.10 22.64 -5.40
C GLU A 80 -7.82 22.39 -6.22
N GLU A 81 -6.66 22.27 -5.55
CA GLU A 81 -5.39 21.96 -6.22
C GLU A 81 -5.40 20.56 -6.83
N SER A 82 -5.99 19.58 -6.13
CA SER A 82 -6.08 18.20 -6.63
C SER A 82 -6.97 18.14 -7.89
N ILE A 83 -8.07 18.88 -7.89
CA ILE A 83 -8.99 18.99 -9.03
C ILE A 83 -8.28 19.64 -10.22
N MET A 84 -7.64 20.79 -10.02
CA MET A 84 -6.92 21.49 -11.09
C MET A 84 -5.80 20.64 -11.67
N ALA A 85 -5.04 19.94 -10.83
CA ALA A 85 -4.00 19.03 -11.28
C ALA A 85 -4.56 17.92 -12.18
N ILE A 86 -5.66 17.26 -11.80
CA ILE A 86 -6.27 16.19 -12.60
C ILE A 86 -6.79 16.74 -13.94
N LEU A 87 -7.44 17.90 -13.94
CA LEU A 87 -7.93 18.53 -15.16
C LEU A 87 -6.78 18.86 -16.13
N ASN A 88 -5.71 19.47 -15.62
CA ASN A 88 -4.51 19.78 -16.41
C ASN A 88 -3.87 18.50 -16.96
N LEU A 89 -3.73 17.46 -16.15
CA LEU A 89 -3.17 16.16 -16.58
C LEU A 89 -4.01 15.50 -17.67
N LYS A 90 -5.35 15.58 -17.59
CA LYS A 90 -6.23 15.07 -18.65
C LYS A 90 -6.12 15.91 -19.92
N GLU A 91 -5.99 17.22 -19.81
CA GLU A 91 -5.77 18.11 -20.97
C GLU A 91 -4.41 17.83 -21.65
N LEU A 92 -3.37 17.57 -20.86
CA LEU A 92 -2.05 17.15 -21.34
C LEU A 92 -2.02 15.71 -21.87
N GLY A 93 -3.12 14.97 -21.78
CA GLY A 93 -3.22 13.62 -22.35
C GLY A 93 -2.53 12.52 -21.54
N VAL A 94 -2.23 12.74 -20.26
CA VAL A 94 -1.56 11.75 -19.41
C VAL A 94 -2.43 10.48 -19.29
N PRO A 95 -1.92 9.28 -19.66
CA PRO A 95 -2.75 8.08 -19.79
C PRO A 95 -3.35 7.57 -18.49
N TYR A 96 -2.65 7.72 -17.37
CA TYR A 96 -3.08 7.19 -16.08
C TYR A 96 -2.79 8.15 -14.93
N ILE A 97 -3.83 8.48 -14.16
CA ILE A 97 -3.78 9.43 -13.07
C ILE A 97 -4.19 8.74 -11.76
N LEU A 98 -3.25 8.66 -10.82
CA LEU A 98 -3.51 8.27 -9.43
C LEU A 98 -3.60 9.52 -8.57
N ALA A 99 -4.67 9.67 -7.78
CA ALA A 99 -4.80 10.80 -6.87
C ALA A 99 -4.90 10.36 -5.40
N LYS A 100 -4.37 11.19 -4.50
CA LYS A 100 -4.54 11.04 -3.05
C LYS A 100 -5.79 11.80 -2.59
N ALA A 101 -6.62 11.17 -1.76
CA ALA A 101 -7.78 11.83 -1.14
C ALA A 101 -7.69 11.79 0.40
N LYS A 102 -7.96 12.94 1.04
CA LYS A 102 -8.06 13.02 2.51
C LYS A 102 -9.28 12.29 3.07
N ASN A 103 -10.41 12.30 2.36
CA ASN A 103 -11.66 11.73 2.84
C ASN A 103 -12.49 11.09 1.71
N LYS A 104 -13.58 10.41 2.08
CA LYS A 104 -14.46 9.70 1.13
C LYS A 104 -15.13 10.65 0.13
N MET A 105 -15.48 11.86 0.56
CA MET A 105 -16.09 12.87 -0.31
C MET A 105 -15.11 13.30 -1.40
N TYR A 106 -13.86 13.63 -1.04
CA TYR A 106 -12.81 13.99 -1.99
C TYR A 106 -12.56 12.84 -2.96
N MET A 107 -12.50 11.61 -2.47
CA MET A 107 -12.35 10.43 -3.32
C MET A 107 -13.42 10.35 -4.40
N GLN A 108 -14.69 10.51 -4.03
CA GLN A 108 -15.81 10.48 -4.98
C GLN A 108 -15.73 11.62 -6.02
N ILE A 109 -15.28 12.81 -5.61
CA ILE A 109 -15.12 13.96 -6.50
C ILE A 109 -13.98 13.72 -7.50
N LEU A 110 -12.81 13.31 -7.04
CA LEU A 110 -11.62 13.10 -7.88
C LEU A 110 -11.82 11.99 -8.91
N LEU A 111 -12.50 10.90 -8.53
CA LEU A 111 -12.90 9.84 -9.47
C LEU A 111 -13.82 10.38 -10.58
N LYS A 112 -14.82 11.20 -10.23
CA LYS A 112 -15.76 11.78 -11.21
C LYS A 112 -15.13 12.76 -12.17
N ILE A 113 -14.06 13.43 -11.75
CA ILE A 113 -13.33 14.43 -12.56
C ILE A 113 -12.33 13.76 -13.51
N GLY A 114 -11.99 12.48 -13.27
CA GLY A 114 -11.21 11.68 -14.20
C GLY A 114 -9.96 11.04 -13.61
N ALA A 115 -9.73 11.08 -12.29
CA ALA A 115 -8.68 10.23 -11.72
C ALA A 115 -8.99 8.75 -11.99
N ASP A 116 -8.03 8.02 -12.54
CA ASP A 116 -8.18 6.60 -12.88
C ASP A 116 -8.14 5.73 -11.61
N LYS A 117 -7.40 6.17 -10.59
CA LYS A 117 -7.40 5.57 -9.26
C LYS A 117 -7.30 6.63 -8.18
N VAL A 118 -7.98 6.40 -7.06
CA VAL A 118 -7.87 7.26 -5.87
C VAL A 118 -7.57 6.42 -4.64
N VAL A 119 -6.59 6.85 -3.85
CA VAL A 119 -6.14 6.17 -2.62
C VAL A 119 -6.32 7.07 -1.41
N ARG A 120 -6.51 6.46 -0.23
CA ARG A 120 -6.67 7.15 1.06
C ARG A 120 -5.68 6.59 2.08
N PRO A 121 -4.38 6.85 1.90
CA PRO A 121 -3.31 6.10 2.56
C PRO A 121 -3.40 6.19 4.09
N GLU A 122 -3.77 7.34 4.67
CA GLU A 122 -3.91 7.48 6.11
C GLU A 122 -5.06 6.66 6.69
N LYS A 123 -6.21 6.59 6.00
CA LYS A 123 -7.34 5.76 6.45
C LYS A 123 -7.00 4.29 6.30
N GLU A 124 -6.52 3.89 5.12
CA GLU A 124 -6.21 2.49 4.81
C GLU A 124 -5.16 1.94 5.78
N MET A 125 -4.06 2.68 5.99
CA MET A 125 -3.04 2.28 6.96
C MET A 125 -3.54 2.35 8.40
N GLY A 126 -4.38 3.34 8.74
CA GLY A 126 -4.96 3.46 10.08
C GLY A 126 -5.87 2.27 10.44
N GLU A 127 -6.72 1.82 9.50
CA GLU A 127 -7.54 0.62 9.66
C GLU A 127 -6.67 -0.63 9.81
N ARG A 128 -5.61 -0.75 9.01
CA ARG A 128 -4.64 -1.85 9.12
C ARG A 128 -3.95 -1.90 10.48
N VAL A 129 -3.43 -0.76 10.95
CA VAL A 129 -2.79 -0.67 12.28
C VAL A 129 -3.78 -0.97 13.39
N ALA A 130 -5.02 -0.48 13.30
CA ALA A 130 -6.04 -0.75 14.31
C ALA A 130 -6.37 -2.24 14.41
N LYS A 131 -6.53 -2.93 13.26
CA LYS A 131 -6.71 -4.40 13.22
C LYS A 131 -5.53 -5.10 13.91
N THR A 132 -4.29 -4.77 13.56
CA THR A 132 -3.08 -5.34 14.19
C THR A 132 -3.02 -5.10 15.71
N LEU A 133 -3.44 -3.93 16.20
CA LEU A 133 -3.42 -3.61 17.64
C LEU A 133 -4.52 -4.32 18.44
N LEU A 134 -5.67 -4.61 17.82
CA LEU A 134 -6.76 -5.36 18.46
C LEU A 134 -6.46 -6.85 18.53
N SER A 135 -5.72 -7.34 17.55
CA SER A 135 -5.31 -8.73 17.44
C SER A 135 -4.19 -9.07 18.41
N ARG A 136 -4.26 -10.25 19.04
CA ARG A 136 -3.23 -10.69 20.00
C ARG A 136 -2.02 -11.31 19.33
N ASN A 137 -2.24 -11.93 18.18
CA ASN A 137 -1.22 -12.71 17.49
C ASN A 137 -0.95 -12.20 16.08
N VAL A 138 -1.76 -11.30 15.52
CA VAL A 138 -1.53 -10.77 14.16
C VAL A 138 -0.35 -9.80 14.16
N ILE A 139 0.62 -10.09 13.30
CA ILE A 139 1.81 -9.27 13.05
C ILE A 139 1.55 -8.38 11.84
N GLU A 140 1.04 -8.98 10.76
CA GLU A 140 0.74 -8.29 9.51
C GLU A 140 -0.49 -8.91 8.86
N MET A 141 -1.28 -8.09 8.16
CA MET A 141 -2.48 -8.52 7.45
C MET A 141 -2.58 -7.82 6.10
N VAL A 142 -2.98 -8.54 5.06
CA VAL A 142 -3.32 -8.01 3.74
C VAL A 142 -4.68 -8.58 3.36
N ASP A 143 -5.68 -7.70 3.27
CA ASP A 143 -7.01 -8.06 2.78
C ASP A 143 -6.89 -8.42 1.28
N ILE A 144 -7.36 -9.60 0.87
CA ILE A 144 -7.46 -9.98 -0.55
C ILE A 144 -8.75 -9.40 -1.13
N ASP A 145 -9.85 -9.61 -0.41
CA ASP A 145 -11.19 -9.09 -0.67
C ASP A 145 -11.97 -8.96 0.64
N ASP A 146 -13.28 -8.75 0.55
CA ASP A 146 -14.14 -8.61 1.72
C ASP A 146 -14.24 -9.92 2.54
N GLU A 147 -14.01 -11.09 1.93
CA GLU A 147 -14.13 -12.41 2.58
C GLU A 147 -12.80 -12.97 3.09
N TYR A 148 -11.69 -12.72 2.38
CA TYR A 148 -10.40 -13.38 2.64
C TYR A 148 -9.26 -12.41 2.90
N SER A 149 -8.36 -12.81 3.80
CA SER A 149 -7.12 -12.10 4.11
C SER A 149 -5.93 -13.04 4.23
N ILE A 150 -4.75 -12.54 3.86
CA ILE A 150 -3.47 -13.17 4.21
C ILE A 150 -2.95 -12.52 5.48
N MET A 151 -2.55 -13.33 6.46
CA MET A 151 -2.09 -12.85 7.75
C MET A 151 -0.78 -13.52 8.14
N GLU A 152 0.14 -12.75 8.72
CA GLU A 152 1.29 -13.25 9.46
C GLU A 152 0.93 -13.24 10.96
N LEU A 153 1.02 -14.40 11.61
CA LEU A 153 0.58 -14.61 12.99
C LEU A 153 1.73 -15.14 13.85
N HIS A 154 1.83 -14.73 15.11
CA HIS A 154 2.53 -15.52 16.12
C HIS A 154 1.79 -16.83 16.38
N SER A 155 2.54 -17.89 16.66
CA SER A 155 1.96 -19.20 16.97
C SER A 155 1.05 -19.14 18.20
N PRO A 156 -0.26 -19.46 18.04
CA PRO A 156 -1.19 -19.53 19.16
C PRO A 156 -0.72 -20.52 20.20
N ARG A 157 -0.77 -20.14 21.49
CA ARG A 157 -0.26 -20.99 22.59
C ARG A 157 -0.88 -22.39 22.62
N ASN A 158 -2.13 -22.53 22.18
CA ASN A 158 -2.86 -23.80 22.13
C ASN A 158 -2.52 -24.65 20.89
N TRP A 159 -1.77 -24.11 19.92
CA TRP A 159 -1.27 -24.83 18.74
C TRP A 159 0.16 -25.33 18.95
N VAL A 160 0.94 -24.66 19.80
CA VAL A 160 2.32 -25.06 20.14
C VAL A 160 2.39 -26.51 20.61
N GLY A 161 3.35 -27.26 20.06
CA GLY A 161 3.59 -28.67 20.36
C GLY A 161 2.67 -29.66 19.63
N LYS A 162 1.78 -29.19 18.74
CA LYS A 162 0.89 -30.04 17.93
C LYS A 162 1.30 -30.03 16.46
N ALA A 163 1.11 -31.16 15.79
CA ALA A 163 1.28 -31.23 14.35
C ALA A 163 0.14 -30.51 13.62
N LEU A 164 0.40 -29.96 12.43
CA LEU A 164 -0.62 -29.26 11.65
C LEU A 164 -1.84 -30.14 11.34
N ILE A 165 -1.60 -31.41 11.05
CA ILE A 165 -2.64 -32.41 10.75
C ILE A 165 -3.59 -32.64 11.94
N ASP A 166 -3.08 -32.55 13.18
CA ASP A 166 -3.88 -32.81 14.40
C ASP A 166 -4.80 -31.63 14.74
N LEU A 167 -4.44 -30.43 14.28
CA LEU A 167 -5.18 -29.22 14.55
C LEU A 167 -6.45 -29.12 13.69
N ASP A 168 -6.42 -29.67 12.47
CA ASP A 168 -7.52 -29.61 11.50
C ASP A 168 -7.99 -28.17 11.25
N LEU A 169 -7.02 -27.28 11.01
CA LEU A 169 -7.23 -25.84 11.02
C LEU A 169 -8.20 -25.35 9.94
N ARG A 170 -8.16 -25.98 8.77
CA ARG A 170 -9.00 -25.63 7.64
C ARG A 170 -10.48 -25.85 7.94
N THR A 171 -10.80 -26.99 8.54
CA THR A 171 -12.19 -27.36 8.83
C THR A 171 -12.72 -26.64 10.06
N LYS A 172 -11.88 -26.45 11.09
CA LYS A 172 -12.33 -25.87 12.37
C LYS A 172 -12.33 -24.35 12.40
N TYR A 173 -11.42 -23.72 11.67
CA TYR A 173 -11.14 -22.28 11.80
C TYR A 173 -11.11 -21.54 10.45
N GLY A 174 -11.30 -22.23 9.32
CA GLY A 174 -11.18 -21.61 7.99
C GLY A 174 -9.76 -21.16 7.67
N VAL A 175 -8.75 -21.69 8.38
CA VAL A 175 -7.35 -21.27 8.26
C VAL A 175 -6.55 -22.25 7.40
N ASN A 176 -5.83 -21.72 6.40
CA ASN A 176 -4.86 -22.47 5.62
C ASN A 176 -3.45 -21.93 5.88
N ILE A 177 -2.55 -22.80 6.35
CA ILE A 177 -1.14 -22.40 6.53
C ILE A 177 -0.42 -22.48 5.18
N LEU A 178 0.08 -21.32 4.75
CA LEU A 178 0.86 -21.16 3.52
C LEU A 178 2.35 -21.35 3.77
N GLY A 179 2.83 -20.96 4.95
CA GLY A 179 4.25 -21.04 5.29
C GLY A 179 4.52 -20.81 6.78
N ILE A 180 5.73 -21.17 7.19
CA ILE A 180 6.21 -21.01 8.56
C ILE A 180 7.61 -20.40 8.54
N ARG A 181 7.81 -19.40 9.39
CA ARG A 181 9.11 -18.78 9.65
C ARG A 181 9.47 -19.04 11.11
N LYS A 182 10.63 -19.64 11.36
CA LYS A 182 11.06 -20.05 12.71
C LYS A 182 11.35 -18.88 13.64
N HIS A 183 12.00 -17.86 13.11
CA HIS A 183 12.39 -16.67 13.86
C HIS A 183 12.28 -15.40 13.00
N PRO A 184 12.06 -14.22 13.61
CA PRO A 184 12.11 -12.96 12.90
C PRO A 184 13.43 -12.78 12.15
N GLY A 185 13.36 -12.50 10.85
CA GLY A 185 14.54 -12.33 9.99
C GLY A 185 14.99 -13.59 9.24
N GLU A 186 14.41 -14.76 9.52
CA GLU A 186 14.66 -15.96 8.72
C GLU A 186 13.79 -16.02 7.45
N SER A 187 14.23 -16.80 6.47
CA SER A 187 13.44 -17.07 5.26
C SER A 187 12.17 -17.85 5.59
N LEU A 188 11.03 -17.39 5.06
CA LEU A 188 9.78 -18.13 5.13
C LEU A 188 9.90 -19.48 4.38
N LYS A 189 9.55 -20.58 5.05
CA LYS A 189 9.38 -21.89 4.41
C LYS A 189 7.93 -22.07 4.01
N ILE A 190 7.67 -22.13 2.71
CA ILE A 190 6.33 -22.33 2.16
C ILE A 190 5.95 -23.81 2.14
N SER A 191 4.64 -24.08 2.12
CA SER A 191 4.06 -25.44 2.04
C SER A 191 4.63 -26.38 3.12
N PRO A 192 4.43 -26.06 4.41
CA PRO A 192 4.90 -26.90 5.50
C PRO A 192 4.28 -28.30 5.41
N ALA A 193 5.04 -29.31 5.81
CA ALA A 193 4.55 -30.68 5.85
C ALA A 193 3.42 -30.81 6.90
N ALA A 194 2.48 -31.73 6.66
CA ALA A 194 1.31 -31.89 7.54
C ALA A 194 1.69 -32.39 8.96
N ASP A 195 2.81 -33.09 9.08
CA ASP A 195 3.40 -33.58 10.33
C ASP A 195 4.30 -32.55 11.03
N TYR A 196 4.45 -31.36 10.46
CA TYR A 196 5.21 -30.28 11.10
C TYR A 196 4.59 -29.89 12.45
N VAL A 197 5.41 -29.88 13.49
CA VAL A 197 5.02 -29.51 14.86
C VAL A 197 5.28 -28.03 15.06
N ILE A 198 4.23 -27.27 15.42
CA ILE A 198 4.33 -25.84 15.68
C ILE A 198 5.15 -25.59 16.94
N GLU A 199 6.13 -24.69 16.84
CA GLU A 199 6.94 -24.22 17.97
C GLU A 199 6.47 -22.84 18.45
N ALA A 200 6.88 -22.46 19.68
CA ALA A 200 6.39 -21.23 20.31
C ALA A 200 6.81 -19.95 19.57
N ASP A 201 7.99 -19.97 18.95
CA ASP A 201 8.55 -18.80 18.25
C ASP A 201 8.19 -18.76 16.76
N ASP A 202 7.49 -19.79 16.25
CA ASP A 202 7.08 -19.84 14.85
C ASP A 202 6.13 -18.67 14.52
N GLN A 203 6.39 -18.03 13.38
CA GLN A 203 5.49 -17.12 12.70
C GLN A 203 4.80 -17.87 11.55
N LEU A 204 3.48 -17.85 11.55
CA LEU A 204 2.65 -18.58 10.59
C LEU A 204 2.15 -17.59 9.55
N LEU A 205 2.43 -17.85 8.27
CA LEU A 205 1.77 -17.19 7.17
C LEU A 205 0.52 -18.00 6.81
N VAL A 206 -0.64 -17.39 6.94
CA VAL A 206 -1.93 -18.04 6.72
C VAL A 206 -2.81 -17.25 5.74
N ILE A 207 -3.70 -17.96 5.05
CA ILE A 207 -4.89 -17.36 4.45
C ILE A 207 -6.09 -17.76 5.30
N VAL A 208 -6.93 -16.79 5.61
CA VAL A 208 -8.10 -16.98 6.48
C VAL A 208 -9.34 -16.37 5.87
N GLN A 209 -10.48 -16.94 6.22
CA GLN A 209 -11.78 -16.32 6.01
C GLN A 209 -12.07 -15.36 7.17
N ASN A 210 -12.33 -14.08 6.88
CA ASN A 210 -12.35 -12.98 7.84
C ASN A 210 -13.32 -13.23 9.00
N ASP A 211 -14.58 -13.55 8.71
CA ASP A 211 -15.64 -13.77 9.72
C ASP A 211 -15.33 -14.94 10.67
N GLU A 212 -14.75 -16.02 10.14
CA GLU A 212 -14.40 -17.19 10.97
C GLU A 212 -13.21 -16.86 11.87
N PHE A 213 -12.16 -16.26 11.31
CA PHE A 213 -10.95 -15.93 12.04
C PHE A 213 -11.21 -14.96 13.19
N GLU A 214 -11.93 -13.86 12.93
CA GLU A 214 -12.28 -12.87 13.96
C GLU A 214 -13.03 -13.53 15.12
N LYS A 215 -14.00 -14.40 14.82
CA LYS A 215 -14.75 -15.13 15.85
C LYS A 215 -13.85 -15.94 16.78
N PHE A 216 -12.79 -16.56 16.28
CA PHE A 216 -11.91 -17.38 17.09
C PHE A 216 -10.83 -16.58 17.82
N GLU A 217 -10.31 -15.53 17.19
CA GLU A 217 -9.37 -14.61 17.81
C GLU A 217 -10.01 -13.84 18.98
N TYR A 218 -11.19 -13.26 18.78
CA TYR A 218 -11.89 -12.51 19.85
C TYR A 218 -12.35 -13.39 21.03
N LEU A 219 -12.53 -14.70 20.79
CA LEU A 219 -12.83 -15.67 21.83
C LEU A 219 -11.58 -16.18 22.56
N GLY A 220 -10.38 -15.69 22.22
CA GLY A 220 -9.11 -16.12 22.79
C GLY A 220 -8.79 -17.59 22.53
N LYS A 221 -9.39 -18.16 21.46
CA LYS A 221 -9.18 -19.54 21.04
C LYS A 221 -8.00 -19.67 20.08
N ILE A 222 -7.48 -18.56 19.60
CA ILE A 222 -6.29 -18.42 18.76
C ILE A 222 -5.55 -17.22 19.31
#